data_AF-A0A803JTH1-F1
#
_entry.id   AF-A0A803JTH1-F1
#
_cell.length_a   1.000
_cell.length_b   1.000
_cell.length_c   1.000
_cell.angle_alpha   90.00
_cell.angle_beta   90.00
_cell.angle_gamma   90.00
#
_symmetry.space_group_name_H-M   'P 1'
#
loop_
_entity.id
_entity.type
_entity.pdbx_description
1 polymer ?
#
loop_
_entity_poly.entity_id
_entity_poly.type
_entity_poly.pdbx_seq_one_letter_code
_entity_poly.pdbx_strand_id
1 'polypeptide(L)' 'MKPKLSCVKSTAHQHQNLIPTVKYVKYGGGSVMVWGCFAASGPGRLAVIDGTMNSTVYQKILKENVRPSVRQLNCVML' A
#
# COMPACT_ATOMS: atom_id res chain seq x y z
N MET A 1 8.41 13.24 -15.00
CA MET A 1 8.08 13.23 -13.55
C MET A 1 7.65 11.82 -13.18
N LYS A 2 8.51 11.03 -12.52
CA LYS A 2 8.20 9.62 -12.15
C LYS A 2 7.92 9.56 -10.64
N PRO A 3 6.76 9.07 -10.19
CA PRO A 3 6.56 8.86 -8.76
C PRO A 3 7.43 7.68 -8.33
N LYS A 4 8.51 7.96 -7.62
CA LYS A 4 9.34 6.96 -6.94
C LYS A 4 8.61 6.63 -5.63
N LEU A 5 7.94 5.48 -5.57
CA LEU A 5 7.55 4.90 -4.29
C LEU A 5 8.83 4.47 -3.57
N SER A 6 9.42 5.37 -2.79
CA SER A 6 10.43 5.02 -1.81
C SER A 6 9.72 4.41 -0.61
N CYS A 7 10.05 3.16 -0.29
CA CYS A 7 9.64 2.53 0.97
C CYS A 7 9.98 3.47 2.13
N VAL A 8 8.98 3.76 2.97
CA VAL A 8 9.16 4.54 4.20
C VAL A 8 10.16 3.80 5.08
N LYS A 9 11.36 4.38 5.24
CA LYS A 9 12.27 3.98 6.31
C LYS A 9 11.71 4.58 7.59
N SER A 10 11.03 3.78 8.40
CA SER A 10 10.70 4.19 9.77
C SER A 10 12.00 4.31 10.55
N THR A 11 12.31 5.52 11.01
CA THR A 11 13.45 5.80 11.89
C THR A 11 13.28 5.05 13.21
N ALA A 12 14.16 4.08 13.46
CA ALA A 12 14.21 3.35 14.72
C ALA A 12 14.84 4.23 15.82
N HIS A 13 14.11 4.38 16.93
CA HIS A 13 14.65 4.91 18.18
C HIS A 13 15.80 4.01 18.65
N GLN A 14 16.93 4.63 18.98
CA GLN A 14 18.13 3.96 19.47
C GLN A 14 17.90 3.42 20.88
N HIS A 15 17.96 2.10 21.06
CA HIS A 15 18.41 1.53 22.32
C HIS A 15 19.38 0.38 22.07
N GLN A 16 20.53 0.53 22.71
CA GLN A 16 21.76 -0.21 22.53
C GLN A 16 21.56 -1.65 22.98
N ASN A 17 21.81 -2.64 22.11
CA ASN A 17 22.37 -3.95 22.46
C ASN A 17 22.65 -4.74 21.16
N LEU A 18 23.93 -4.77 20.80
CA LEU A 18 24.50 -5.43 19.64
C LEU A 18 24.35 -6.95 19.74
N ILE A 19 23.39 -7.53 19.01
CA ILE A 19 23.46 -8.93 18.54
C ILE A 19 23.83 -8.87 17.06
N PRO A 20 24.91 -9.53 16.61
CA PRO A 20 25.41 -9.37 15.26
C PRO A 20 24.46 -10.02 14.25
N THR A 21 24.11 -9.23 13.23
CA THR A 21 24.09 -9.72 11.85
C THR A 21 23.08 -10.83 11.53
N VAL A 22 21.81 -10.69 11.93
CA VAL A 22 20.75 -11.12 10.99
C VAL A 22 20.72 -10.10 9.86
N LYS A 23 21.69 -10.24 8.96
CA LYS A 23 21.71 -9.70 7.61
C LYS A 23 20.26 -9.66 7.15
N TYR A 24 19.62 -8.48 7.05
CA TYR A 24 18.18 -8.36 6.75
C TYR A 24 17.84 -9.39 5.70
N VAL A 25 17.27 -10.52 6.14
CA VAL A 25 17.05 -11.65 5.25
C VAL A 25 15.86 -11.16 4.47
N LYS A 26 16.14 -10.57 3.31
CA LYS A 26 15.16 -10.49 2.25
C LYS A 26 14.89 -11.94 1.90
N TYR A 27 13.97 -12.55 2.62
CA TYR A 27 13.37 -13.79 2.19
C TYR A 27 12.89 -13.50 0.78
N GLY A 28 13.47 -14.17 -0.21
CA GLY A 28 13.07 -14.07 -1.62
C GLY A 28 11.69 -14.69 -1.85
N GLY A 29 10.77 -14.51 -0.90
CA GLY A 29 9.45 -15.11 -0.80
C GLY A 29 8.37 -14.28 -1.50
N GLY A 30 8.69 -13.76 -2.70
CA GLY A 30 7.75 -12.99 -3.51
C GLY A 30 7.33 -11.65 -2.91
N SER A 31 6.61 -10.86 -3.70
CA SER A 31 5.98 -9.61 -3.27
C SER A 31 4.57 -9.53 -3.85
N VAL A 32 3.60 -9.15 -3.03
CA VAL A 32 2.22 -8.90 -3.47
C VAL A 32 2.00 -7.39 -3.57
N MET A 33 1.40 -6.93 -4.66
CA MET A 33 0.96 -5.54 -4.79
C MET A 33 -0.53 -5.43 -4.47
N VAL A 34 -0.89 -4.39 -3.71
CA VAL A 34 -2.26 -4.11 -3.32
C VAL A 34 -2.58 -2.64 -3.53
N TRP A 35 -3.84 -2.36 -3.84
CA TRP A 35 -4.42 -1.02 -3.84
C TRP A 35 -5.42 -0.92 -2.69
N GLY A 36 -5.44 0.19 -1.96
CA GLY A 36 -6.40 0.42 -0.89
C GLY A 36 -6.81 1.89 -0.80
N CYS A 37 -8.04 2.14 -0.36
CA CYS A 37 -8.56 3.47 -0.08
C CYS A 37 -8.71 3.66 1.44
N PHE A 38 -8.44 4.86 1.96
CA PHE A 38 -8.58 5.18 3.38
C PHE A 38 -9.16 6.60 3.54
N ALA A 39 -9.98 6.80 4.57
CA ALA A 39 -10.51 8.10 4.98
C ALA A 39 -10.44 8.24 6.50
N ALA A 40 -10.79 9.41 7.04
CA ALA A 40 -10.87 9.62 8.49
C ALA A 40 -11.87 8.67 9.17
N SER A 41 -12.89 8.22 8.45
CA SER A 41 -13.86 7.23 8.91
C SER A 41 -13.31 5.80 8.95
N GLY A 42 -12.15 5.53 8.35
CA GLY A 42 -11.49 4.24 8.40
C GLY A 42 -10.96 3.73 7.05
N PRO A 43 -10.60 2.44 6.97
CA PRO A 43 -10.17 1.79 5.73
C PRO A 43 -11.36 1.46 4.81
N GLY A 44 -11.20 1.77 3.52
CA GLY A 44 -12.11 1.39 2.45
C GLY A 44 -11.71 0.06 1.82
N ARG A 45 -12.10 -0.16 0.55
CA ARG A 45 -11.79 -1.43 -0.13
C ARG A 45 -10.29 -1.58 -0.39
N LEU A 46 -9.84 -2.83 -0.28
CA LEU A 46 -8.52 -3.29 -0.66
C LEU A 46 -8.65 -4.24 -1.87
N ALA A 47 -7.82 -4.04 -2.89
CA ALA A 47 -7.74 -4.89 -4.07
C ALA A 47 -6.33 -5.43 -4.23
N VAL A 48 -6.20 -6.74 -4.39
CA VAL A 48 -4.93 -7.40 -4.71
C VAL A 48 -4.68 -7.29 -6.20
N ILE A 49 -3.44 -7.00 -6.59
CA ILE A 49 -3.03 -6.82 -7.97
C ILE A 49 -2.13 -7.98 -8.36
N ASP A 50 -2.59 -8.73 -9.36
CA ASP A 50 -1.80 -9.81 -9.95
C ASP A 50 -0.74 -9.23 -10.89
N GLY A 51 0.52 -9.51 -10.58
CA GLY A 51 1.66 -9.02 -11.36
C GLY A 51 1.89 -7.52 -11.22
N THR A 52 2.47 -6.89 -12.24
CA THR A 52 2.90 -5.49 -12.20
C THR A 52 1.76 -4.52 -12.47
N MET A 53 1.55 -3.54 -11.57
CA MET A 53 0.59 -2.46 -11.79
C MET A 53 0.96 -1.67 -13.07
N ASN A 54 0.04 -1.64 -14.03
CA ASN A 54 0.11 -0.77 -15.20
C ASN A 54 -1.01 0.30 -15.14
N SER A 55 -0.94 1.31 -16.01
CA SER A 55 -1.89 2.42 -16.01
C SER A 55 -3.33 1.98 -16.31
N THR A 56 -3.53 0.98 -17.17
CA THR A 56 -4.84 0.45 -17.54
C THR A 56 -5.49 -0.30 -16.37
N VAL A 57 -4.70 -1.15 -15.69
CA VAL A 57 -5.12 -1.89 -14.49
C VAL A 57 -5.45 -0.91 -13.36
N TYR A 58 -4.63 0.11 -13.16
CA TYR A 58 -4.91 1.13 -12.15
C TYR A 58 -6.21 1.89 -12.44
N GLN A 59 -6.44 2.32 -13.69
CA GLN A 59 -7.69 2.98 -14.08
C GLN A 59 -8.91 2.08 -13.88
N LYS A 60 -8.79 0.79 -14.21
CA LYS A 60 -9.85 -0.20 -13.98
C LYS A 60 -10.18 -0.33 -12.49
N ILE A 61 -9.16 -0.51 -11.65
CA ILE A 61 -9.31 -0.60 -10.19
C ILE A 61 -9.98 0.66 -9.64
N LEU A 62 -9.58 1.85 -10.09
CA LEU A 62 -10.22 3.10 -9.65
C LEU A 62 -11.70 3.15 -10.05
N LYS A 63 -12.02 2.83 -11.31
CA LYS A 63 -13.40 2.86 -11.81
C LYS A 63 -14.30 1.89 -11.02
N GLU A 64 -13.77 0.72 -10.66
CA GLU A 64 -14.51 -0.33 -9.97
C GLU A 64 -14.59 -0.12 -8.45
N ASN A 65 -13.55 0.46 -7.83
CA ASN A 65 -13.43 0.47 -6.36
C ASN A 65 -13.62 1.85 -5.71
N VAL A 66 -13.47 2.97 -6.42
CA VAL A 66 -13.59 4.30 -5.81
C VAL A 66 -15.02 4.55 -5.33
N ARG A 67 -16.02 4.45 -6.22
CA ARG A 67 -17.42 4.74 -5.85
C ARG A 67 -17.91 3.86 -4.70
N PRO A 68 -17.65 2.53 -4.70
CA PRO A 68 -18.06 1.70 -3.58
C PRO A 68 -17.26 1.98 -2.29
N SER A 69 -15.97 2.31 -2.37
CA SER A 69 -15.18 2.66 -1.18
C SER A 69 -15.70 3.94 -0.54
N VAL A 70 -16.04 4.95 -1.34
CA VAL A 70 -16.62 6.21 -0.85
C VAL A 70 -17.95 5.96 -0.13
N ARG A 71 -18.82 5.10 -0.69
CA ARG A 71 -20.06 4.67 -0.03
C ARG A 71 -19.78 3.90 1.27
N GLN A 72 -18.83 2.98 1.26
CA GLN A 72 -18.47 2.19 2.44
C GLN A 72 -17.93 3.07 3.58
N LEU A 73 -17.16 4.09 3.22
CA LEU A 73 -16.58 5.03 4.15
C LEU A 73 -17.56 6.11 4.61
N ASN A 74 -18.82 6.08 4.12
CA ASN A 74 -19.79 7.15 4.24
C ASN A 74 -19.19 8.53 3.93
N CYS A 75 -18.18 8.56 3.04
CA CYS A 75 -17.64 9.81 2.55
C CYS A 75 -18.69 10.39 1.59
N VAL A 76 -19.15 11.60 1.87
CA VAL A 76 -19.99 12.33 0.92
C VAL A 76 -19.11 12.65 -0.29
N MET A 77 -19.54 12.25 -1.49
CA MET A 77 -18.96 12.80 -2.72
C MET A 77 -19.38 14.27 -2.76
N LEU A 78 -18.55 15.17 -2.21
CA LEU A 78 -18.70 16.61 -2.41
C LEU A 78 -18.57 16.95 -3.90
#